data_AF-A0A1A7XM53-F1
#
_entry.id   AF-A0A1A7XM53-F1
#
_cell.length_a   1.000
_cell.length_b   1.000
_cell.length_c   1.000
_cell.angle_alpha   90.00
_cell.angle_beta   90.00
_cell.angle_gamma   90.00
#
_symmetry.space_group_name_H-M   'P 1'
#
loop_
_entity.id
_entity.type
_entity.pdbx_description
1 polymer ?
#
loop_
_entity_poly.entity_id
_entity_poly.type
_entity_poly.pdbx_seq_one_letter_code
_entity_poly.pdbx_strand_id
1 'polypeptide(L)'
;DDDDEEEEDINDVGGSSRTQTKEEIRTELSNMSFEDILMLQSKVGTKVYNEVAYGSRKSQDVSKKKRLNKNRPVEISAKKPTPFIRQVVPVRQPTRRDPRFDDLSGEYKPEIFEKTYRFINDIKRREKEIIQKKLKKTKTDGEKRNKLQFLLKRLENQERARLNQEQQRERELQLKRQQREQTHHGDQPFFLKKSDKKKLHLAEKYLDLKKSGKLENFLSKKRKRNAVKDRRKLPKQLQHKKTSQDTQF
;
A
#
# COMPACT_ATOMS: atom_id res chain seq x y z
N ASP A 1 -46.26 65.12 -44.20
CA ASP A 1 -44.88 64.75 -44.54
C ASP A 1 -44.46 63.55 -43.70
N ASP A 2 -44.80 62.30 -43.99
CA ASP A 2 -45.73 61.67 -44.91
C ASP A 2 -45.88 60.21 -44.42
N ASP A 3 -47.04 59.64 -44.70
CA ASP A 3 -47.38 58.22 -44.59
C ASP A 3 -46.47 57.35 -45.47
N ASP A 4 -46.26 56.08 -45.10
CA ASP A 4 -46.53 54.95 -46.00
C ASP A 4 -46.35 53.59 -45.26
N GLU A 5 -47.44 52.81 -45.30
CA GLU A 5 -47.53 51.40 -44.94
C GLU A 5 -46.94 50.52 -46.07
N GLU A 6 -46.18 49.48 -45.73
CA GLU A 6 -46.08 48.26 -46.56
C GLU A 6 -46.12 47.01 -45.68
N GLU A 7 -47.21 46.25 -45.84
CA GLU A 7 -47.42 44.86 -45.44
C GLU A 7 -46.65 43.93 -46.38
N GLU A 8 -45.90 42.94 -45.88
CA GLU A 8 -45.65 41.67 -46.62
C GLU A 8 -45.47 40.46 -45.67
N ASP A 9 -46.46 39.56 -45.76
CA ASP A 9 -46.45 38.09 -45.72
C ASP A 9 -45.76 37.27 -44.61
N ILE A 10 -46.62 36.77 -43.72
CA ILE A 10 -46.38 35.61 -42.85
C ILE A 10 -46.42 34.34 -43.71
N ASN A 11 -45.24 33.78 -44.02
CA ASN A 11 -45.14 32.42 -44.52
C ASN A 11 -45.14 31.41 -43.36
N ASP A 12 -46.31 30.85 -43.08
CA ASP A 12 -46.51 29.63 -42.30
C ASP A 12 -45.86 28.44 -43.03
N VAL A 13 -44.72 27.96 -42.53
CA VAL A 13 -44.15 26.66 -42.94
C VAL A 13 -44.36 25.67 -41.80
N GLY A 14 -45.52 24.99 -41.89
CA GLY A 14 -45.85 23.82 -41.11
C GLY A 14 -44.78 22.73 -41.24
N GLY A 15 -43.93 22.62 -40.22
CA GLY A 15 -42.98 21.54 -40.06
C GLY A 15 -43.71 20.23 -39.74
N SER A 16 -44.01 19.45 -40.77
CA SER A 16 -44.47 18.08 -40.69
C SER A 16 -43.53 17.26 -39.79
N SER A 17 -44.00 16.89 -38.59
CA SER A 17 -43.29 16.00 -37.67
C SER A 17 -43.30 14.58 -38.23
N ARG A 18 -42.41 14.33 -39.18
CA ARG A 18 -42.12 12.99 -39.69
C ARG A 18 -41.61 12.14 -38.53
N THR A 19 -42.43 11.19 -38.07
CA THR A 19 -42.03 10.20 -37.07
C THR A 19 -40.89 9.37 -37.65
N GLN A 20 -39.65 9.77 -37.41
CA GLN A 20 -38.48 9.03 -37.87
C GLN A 20 -38.56 7.61 -37.32
N THR A 21 -38.46 6.64 -38.21
CA THR A 21 -38.44 5.23 -37.83
C THR A 21 -37.13 4.93 -37.09
N LYS A 22 -37.14 3.94 -36.19
CA LYS A 22 -35.94 3.58 -35.41
C LYS A 22 -34.74 3.21 -36.27
N GLU A 23 -35.00 2.77 -37.50
CA GLU A 23 -33.98 2.39 -38.46
C GLU A 23 -33.31 3.63 -39.07
N GLU A 24 -34.07 4.67 -39.40
CA GLU A 24 -33.54 5.96 -39.86
C GLU A 24 -32.62 6.58 -38.79
N ILE A 25 -33.03 6.57 -37.52
CA ILE A 25 -32.21 7.09 -36.40
C ILE A 25 -30.92 6.27 -36.24
N ARG A 26 -30.96 4.95 -36.44
CA ARG A 26 -29.75 4.11 -36.39
C ARG A 26 -28.79 4.42 -37.53
N THR A 27 -29.30 4.64 -38.74
CA THR A 27 -28.47 5.02 -39.88
C THR A 27 -27.86 6.41 -39.70
N GLU A 28 -28.60 7.36 -39.13
CA GLU A 28 -28.11 8.70 -38.81
C GLU A 28 -27.00 8.64 -37.74
N LEU A 29 -27.23 7.90 -36.64
CA LEU A 29 -26.20 7.66 -35.62
C LEU A 29 -24.95 6.99 -36.16
N SER A 30 -25.05 6.15 -37.20
CA SER A 30 -23.90 5.51 -37.84
C SER A 30 -23.07 6.46 -38.70
N ASN A 31 -23.68 7.54 -39.18
CA ASN A 31 -23.04 8.53 -40.07
C ASN A 31 -22.43 9.71 -39.28
N MET A 32 -22.79 9.88 -38.01
CA MET A 32 -22.23 10.91 -37.13
C MET A 32 -20.83 10.56 -36.65
N SER A 33 -20.02 11.58 -36.37
CA SER A 33 -18.68 11.38 -35.81
C SER A 33 -18.76 10.82 -34.38
N PHE A 34 -17.73 10.09 -33.95
CA PHE A 34 -17.70 9.51 -32.61
C PHE A 34 -17.81 10.56 -31.49
N GLU A 35 -17.23 11.75 -31.70
CA GLU A 35 -17.33 12.87 -30.77
C GLU A 35 -18.77 13.37 -30.63
N ASP A 36 -19.49 13.49 -31.75
CA ASP A 36 -20.89 13.92 -31.75
C ASP A 36 -21.80 12.90 -31.08
N ILE A 37 -21.53 11.60 -31.29
CA ILE A 37 -22.26 10.51 -30.62
C ILE A 37 -22.03 10.56 -29.10
N LEU A 38 -20.80 10.84 -28.66
CA LEU A 38 -20.47 10.95 -27.23
C LEU A 38 -21.12 12.20 -26.60
N MET A 39 -21.09 13.33 -27.30
CA MET A 39 -21.77 14.56 -26.93
C MET A 39 -23.28 14.31 -26.80
N LEU A 40 -23.90 13.62 -27.76
CA LEU A 40 -25.31 13.25 -27.74
C LEU A 40 -25.64 12.31 -26.57
N GLN A 41 -24.80 11.31 -26.32
CA GLN A 41 -24.96 10.39 -25.20
C GLN A 41 -24.87 11.10 -23.84
N SER A 42 -24.01 12.12 -23.72
CA SER A 42 -23.88 12.93 -22.50
C SER A 42 -25.10 13.85 -22.29
N LYS A 43 -25.66 14.42 -23.36
CA LYS A 43 -26.83 15.30 -23.33
C LYS A 43 -28.13 14.55 -23.05
N VAL A 44 -28.37 13.44 -23.76
CA VAL A 44 -29.62 12.66 -23.71
C VAL A 44 -29.57 11.60 -22.58
N GLY A 45 -28.36 11.23 -22.15
CA GLY A 45 -28.13 10.23 -21.12
C GLY A 45 -27.98 8.82 -21.68
N THR A 46 -27.06 8.04 -21.10
CA THR A 46 -26.68 6.71 -21.58
C THR A 46 -27.86 5.72 -21.65
N LYS A 47 -28.83 5.81 -20.74
CA LYS A 47 -30.00 4.91 -20.71
C LYS A 47 -30.94 5.13 -21.89
N VAL A 48 -31.30 6.38 -22.16
CA VAL A 48 -32.22 6.75 -23.25
C VAL A 48 -31.55 6.52 -24.60
N TYR A 49 -30.28 6.91 -24.74
CA TYR A 49 -29.49 6.60 -25.93
C TYR A 49 -29.46 5.11 -26.23
N ASN A 50 -29.17 4.27 -25.23
CA ASN A 50 -29.12 2.82 -25.43
C ASN A 50 -30.48 2.22 -25.79
N GLU A 51 -31.59 2.77 -25.27
CA GLU A 51 -32.94 2.34 -25.61
C GLU A 51 -33.30 2.68 -27.06
N VAL A 52 -32.89 3.84 -27.55
CA VAL A 52 -33.14 4.27 -28.94
C VAL A 52 -32.20 3.53 -29.91
N ALA A 53 -30.90 3.48 -29.61
CA ALA A 53 -29.90 2.86 -30.47
C ALA A 53 -30.03 1.32 -30.49
N TYR A 54 -30.14 0.67 -29.34
CA TYR A 54 -30.13 -0.80 -29.25
C TYR A 54 -31.51 -1.42 -29.00
N GLY A 55 -32.54 -0.60 -28.77
CA GLY A 55 -33.87 -1.05 -28.39
C GLY A 55 -33.95 -1.39 -26.89
N SER A 56 -35.15 -1.28 -26.32
CA SER A 56 -35.40 -1.83 -24.99
C SER A 56 -35.16 -3.33 -25.03
N ARG A 57 -34.11 -3.83 -24.36
CA ARG A 57 -33.97 -5.26 -24.07
C ARG A 57 -35.08 -5.62 -23.09
N LYS A 58 -36.28 -5.91 -23.61
CA LYS A 58 -37.33 -6.56 -22.83
C LYS A 58 -36.77 -7.93 -22.51
N SER A 59 -36.17 -8.09 -21.32
CA SER A 59 -36.06 -9.41 -20.73
C SER A 59 -37.47 -9.95 -20.78
N GLN A 60 -37.70 -11.04 -21.53
CA GLN A 60 -38.99 -11.71 -21.48
C GLN A 60 -39.31 -11.90 -20.01
N ASP A 61 -40.31 -11.16 -19.53
CA ASP A 61 -40.74 -11.25 -18.15
C ASP A 61 -41.44 -12.60 -18.09
N VAL A 62 -40.64 -13.64 -17.84
CA VAL A 62 -41.13 -15.01 -17.71
C VAL A 62 -42.03 -14.93 -16.50
N SER A 63 -43.34 -14.71 -16.72
CA SER A 63 -44.27 -14.46 -15.63
C SER A 63 -44.16 -15.67 -14.70
N LYS A 64 -43.45 -15.48 -13.59
CA LYS A 64 -43.31 -16.51 -12.58
C LYS A 64 -44.69 -16.56 -11.97
N LYS A 65 -45.50 -17.55 -12.35
CA LYS A 65 -46.84 -17.75 -11.78
C LYS A 65 -46.70 -17.71 -10.26
N LYS A 66 -47.18 -16.63 -9.64
CA LYS A 66 -47.07 -16.43 -8.19
C LYS A 66 -47.96 -17.47 -7.51
N ARG A 67 -47.48 -18.02 -6.40
CA ARG A 67 -48.27 -18.93 -5.56
C ARG A 67 -49.46 -18.16 -5.02
N LEU A 68 -50.67 -18.73 -5.08
CA LEU A 68 -51.86 -18.12 -4.46
C LEU A 68 -51.78 -18.11 -2.92
N ASN A 69 -51.05 -19.05 -2.31
CA ASN A 69 -50.80 -19.10 -0.87
C ASN A 69 -49.39 -19.68 -0.62
N LYS A 70 -48.74 -19.29 0.48
CA LYS A 70 -47.39 -19.73 0.91
C LYS A 70 -47.27 -21.24 1.11
N ASN A 71 -48.40 -21.94 1.33
CA ASN A 71 -48.42 -23.38 1.54
C ASN A 71 -48.86 -24.19 0.30
N ARG A 72 -49.17 -23.56 -0.83
CA ARG A 72 -49.63 -24.26 -2.06
C ARG A 72 -48.47 -24.50 -3.03
N PRO A 73 -48.19 -25.73 -3.53
CA PRO A 73 -47.12 -25.95 -4.51
C PRO A 73 -47.37 -25.19 -5.83
N VAL A 74 -46.31 -24.88 -6.57
CA VAL A 74 -46.40 -24.27 -7.91
C VAL A 74 -46.48 -25.36 -8.96
N GLU A 75 -47.47 -25.29 -9.84
CA GLU A 75 -47.57 -26.15 -11.02
C GLU A 75 -46.50 -25.73 -12.05
N ILE A 76 -45.61 -26.66 -12.41
CA ILE A 76 -44.59 -26.50 -13.45
C ILE A 76 -44.86 -27.51 -14.58
N SER A 77 -44.57 -27.12 -15.82
CA SER A 77 -44.75 -28.02 -16.97
C SER A 77 -43.70 -29.14 -16.94
N ALA A 78 -44.14 -30.38 -17.14
CA ALA A 78 -43.26 -31.56 -17.25
C ALA A 78 -42.27 -31.47 -18.43
N LYS A 79 -42.52 -30.58 -19.41
CA LYS A 79 -41.62 -30.33 -20.54
C LYS A 79 -40.38 -29.50 -20.15
N LYS A 80 -40.34 -28.94 -18.94
CA LYS A 80 -39.20 -28.15 -18.47
C LYS A 80 -38.19 -29.09 -17.78
N PRO A 81 -37.02 -29.36 -18.38
CA PRO A 81 -36.01 -30.19 -17.75
C PRO A 81 -35.47 -29.49 -16.49
N THR A 82 -35.19 -30.27 -15.45
CA THR A 82 -34.55 -29.75 -14.24
C THR A 82 -33.10 -29.34 -14.56
N PRO A 83 -32.65 -28.12 -14.23
CA PRO A 83 -31.27 -27.74 -14.46
C PRO A 83 -30.34 -28.59 -13.59
N PHE A 84 -29.29 -29.14 -14.20
CA PHE A 84 -28.29 -29.98 -13.51
C PHE A 84 -27.52 -29.19 -12.44
N ILE A 85 -27.26 -27.91 -12.70
CA ILE A 85 -26.53 -27.01 -11.79
C ILE A 85 -27.54 -26.12 -11.06
N ARG A 86 -27.55 -26.21 -9.73
CA ARG A 86 -28.29 -25.26 -8.89
C ARG A 86 -27.59 -23.90 -8.93
N GLN A 87 -28.34 -22.84 -9.25
CA GLN A 87 -27.82 -21.48 -9.15
C GLN A 87 -27.62 -21.13 -7.67
N VAL A 88 -26.38 -21.20 -7.19
CA VAL A 88 -26.00 -20.71 -5.86
C VAL A 88 -25.96 -19.19 -5.94
N VAL A 89 -27.02 -18.53 -5.46
CA VAL A 89 -27.02 -17.07 -5.30
C VAL A 89 -26.21 -16.77 -4.03
N PRO A 90 -25.03 -16.16 -4.12
CA PRO A 90 -24.27 -15.81 -2.93
C PRO A 90 -25.07 -14.77 -2.14
N VAL A 91 -25.58 -15.17 -0.98
CA VAL A 91 -26.20 -14.25 -0.04
C VAL A 91 -25.11 -13.35 0.52
N ARG A 92 -25.23 -12.03 0.34
CA ARG A 92 -24.31 -11.06 0.95
C ARG A 92 -24.49 -11.09 2.46
N GLN A 93 -23.68 -11.90 3.14
CA GLN A 93 -23.64 -11.91 4.60
C GLN A 93 -22.90 -10.64 5.07
N PRO A 94 -23.47 -9.86 6.01
CA PRO A 94 -22.76 -8.72 6.57
C PRO A 94 -21.54 -9.22 7.37
N THR A 95 -20.34 -8.99 6.84
CA THR A 95 -19.10 -9.30 7.54
C THR A 95 -18.79 -8.19 8.54
N ARG A 96 -18.49 -8.56 9.79
CA ARG A 96 -17.96 -7.60 10.77
C ARG A 96 -16.54 -7.25 10.36
N ARG A 97 -16.31 -6.00 9.96
CA ARG A 97 -14.99 -5.50 9.59
C ARG A 97 -14.29 -4.95 10.83
N ASP A 98 -13.15 -5.54 11.19
CA ASP A 98 -12.25 -4.98 12.20
C ASP A 98 -11.16 -4.21 11.46
N PRO A 99 -11.04 -2.89 11.61
CA PRO A 99 -10.07 -2.10 10.87
C PRO A 99 -8.60 -2.49 11.14
N ARG A 100 -8.34 -3.27 12.19
CA ARG A 100 -7.01 -3.83 12.47
C ARG A 100 -6.67 -5.03 11.59
N PHE A 101 -7.69 -5.74 11.12
CA PHE A 101 -7.57 -7.02 10.41
C PHE A 101 -8.28 -7.02 9.05
N ASP A 102 -8.93 -5.93 8.67
CA ASP A 102 -9.61 -5.79 7.38
C ASP A 102 -8.61 -5.34 6.32
N ASP A 103 -8.45 -6.13 5.28
CA ASP A 103 -7.51 -5.89 4.17
C ASP A 103 -7.76 -4.53 3.48
N LEU A 104 -9.00 -4.03 3.56
CA LEU A 104 -9.39 -2.73 3.02
C LEU A 104 -8.89 -1.53 3.84
N SER A 105 -8.40 -1.75 5.07
CA SER A 105 -7.96 -0.68 5.98
C SER A 105 -6.56 -0.16 5.69
N GLY A 106 -5.87 -0.73 4.70
CA GLY A 106 -4.57 -0.27 4.21
C GLY A 106 -3.36 -0.83 4.97
N GLU A 107 -2.16 -0.41 4.55
CA GLU A 107 -0.89 -0.96 5.05
C GLU A 107 -0.26 -0.13 6.18
N TYR A 108 0.55 -0.78 7.01
CA TYR A 108 1.31 -0.13 8.06
C TYR A 108 2.36 0.84 7.51
N LYS A 109 2.16 2.14 7.74
CA LYS A 109 3.12 3.19 7.42
C LYS A 109 3.85 3.65 8.70
N PRO A 110 5.16 3.35 8.87
CA PRO A 110 5.88 3.66 10.10
C PRO A 110 5.95 5.17 10.38
N GLU A 111 6.00 6.00 9.34
CA GLU A 111 6.06 7.46 9.47
C GLU A 111 4.79 8.06 10.09
N ILE A 112 3.63 7.57 9.66
CA ILE A 112 2.34 8.02 10.19
C ILE A 112 2.22 7.52 11.63
N PHE A 113 2.55 6.24 11.85
CA PHE A 113 2.49 5.62 13.18
C PHE A 113 3.35 6.36 14.21
N GLU A 114 4.60 6.70 13.88
CA GLU A 114 5.49 7.42 14.79
C GLU A 114 4.96 8.82 15.15
N LYS A 115 4.28 9.48 14.21
CA LYS A 115 3.66 10.80 14.43
C LYS A 115 2.38 10.68 15.26
N THR A 116 1.45 9.81 14.87
CA THR A 116 0.14 9.67 15.54
C THR A 116 0.28 9.07 16.93
N TYR A 117 1.21 8.13 17.12
CA TYR A 117 1.41 7.43 18.38
C TYR A 117 2.71 7.84 19.09
N ARG A 118 3.12 9.11 18.94
CA ARG A 118 4.35 9.65 19.56
C ARG A 118 4.38 9.42 21.07
N PHE A 119 3.23 9.53 21.74
CA PHE A 119 3.08 9.37 23.20
C PHE A 119 3.49 7.98 23.71
N ILE A 120 3.46 6.94 22.86
CA ILE A 120 3.95 5.60 23.22
C ILE A 120 5.42 5.65 23.63
N ASN A 121 6.20 6.55 23.05
CA ASN A 121 7.60 6.73 23.42
C ASN A 121 7.73 7.23 24.86
N ASP A 122 6.84 8.10 25.31
CA ASP A 122 6.87 8.64 26.69
C ASP A 122 6.41 7.59 27.70
N ILE A 123 5.44 6.74 27.33
CA ILE A 123 5.06 5.56 28.12
C ILE A 123 6.26 4.62 28.29
N LYS A 124 6.94 4.27 27.18
CA LYS A 124 8.11 3.37 27.21
C LYS A 124 9.26 3.93 28.05
N ARG A 125 9.49 5.26 28.02
CA ARG A 125 10.49 5.91 28.90
C ARG A 125 10.12 5.75 30.37
N ARG A 126 8.86 6.01 30.74
CA ARG A 126 8.38 5.79 32.11
C ARG A 126 8.51 4.33 32.56
N GLU A 127 8.16 3.37 31.69
CA GLU A 127 8.32 1.94 31.99
C GLU A 127 9.79 1.57 32.24
N LYS A 128 10.71 2.09 31.43
CA LYS A 128 12.15 1.90 31.60
C LYS A 128 12.63 2.42 32.97
N GLU A 129 12.19 3.60 33.36
CA GLU A 129 12.50 4.16 34.70
C GLU A 129 11.94 3.30 35.83
N ILE A 130 10.71 2.80 35.70
CA ILE A 130 10.10 1.90 36.69
C ILE A 130 10.94 0.61 36.81
N ILE A 131 11.38 0.03 35.71
CA ILE A 131 12.22 -1.17 35.71
C ILE A 131 13.57 -0.89 36.36
N GLN A 132 14.19 0.26 36.08
CA GLN A 132 15.44 0.67 36.74
C GLN A 132 15.25 0.83 38.26
N LYS A 133 14.15 1.47 38.70
CA LYS A 133 13.81 1.61 40.11
C LYS A 133 13.59 0.24 40.76
N LYS A 134 12.85 -0.67 40.12
CA LYS A 134 12.67 -2.05 40.60
C LYS A 134 14.00 -2.77 40.72
N LEU A 135 14.86 -2.68 39.71
CA LEU A 135 16.18 -3.31 39.71
C LEU A 135 17.08 -2.82 40.86
N LYS A 136 17.01 -1.53 41.22
CA LYS A 136 17.73 -0.98 42.37
C LYS A 136 17.19 -1.51 43.71
N LYS A 137 15.89 -1.78 43.81
CA LYS A 137 15.23 -2.31 45.01
C LYS A 137 15.48 -3.82 45.21
N THR A 138 15.40 -4.62 44.15
CA THR A 138 15.71 -6.06 44.21
C THR A 138 17.22 -6.30 44.28
N LYS A 139 17.71 -6.47 45.52
CA LYS A 139 19.09 -6.86 45.83
C LYS A 139 19.24 -8.36 46.15
N THR A 140 18.25 -8.93 46.83
CA THR A 140 18.32 -10.29 47.42
C THR A 140 17.98 -11.42 46.44
N ASP A 141 17.06 -11.20 45.51
CA ASP A 141 16.60 -12.23 44.58
C ASP A 141 17.34 -12.16 43.24
N GLY A 142 18.33 -13.04 43.07
CA GLY A 142 19.19 -13.08 41.90
C GLY A 142 18.45 -13.38 40.59
N GLU A 143 17.47 -14.28 40.60
CA GLU A 143 16.72 -14.64 39.40
C GLU A 143 15.82 -13.50 38.93
N LYS A 144 15.06 -12.89 39.85
CA LYS A 144 14.22 -11.72 39.53
C LYS A 144 15.07 -10.55 39.05
N ARG A 145 16.24 -10.33 39.67
CA ARG A 145 17.19 -9.31 39.24
C ARG A 145 17.69 -9.57 37.81
N ASN A 146 18.06 -10.80 37.47
CA ASN A 146 18.48 -11.16 36.12
C ASN A 146 17.38 -10.96 35.08
N LYS A 147 16.13 -11.34 35.40
CA LYS A 147 14.95 -11.10 34.54
C LYS A 147 14.75 -9.60 34.30
N LEU A 148 14.86 -8.77 35.33
CA LEU A 148 14.74 -7.31 35.22
C LEU A 148 15.88 -6.69 34.40
N GLN A 149 17.13 -7.14 34.58
CA GLN A 149 18.27 -6.68 33.77
C GLN A 149 18.09 -7.05 32.29
N PHE A 150 17.65 -8.27 32.00
CA PHE A 150 17.38 -8.71 30.64
C PHE A 150 16.29 -7.85 29.99
N LEU A 151 15.19 -7.60 30.72
CA LEU A 151 14.11 -6.75 30.25
C LEU A 151 14.59 -5.32 29.96
N LEU A 152 15.36 -4.73 30.87
CA LEU A 152 15.95 -3.40 30.68
C LEU A 152 16.82 -3.34 29.43
N LYS A 153 17.73 -4.32 29.26
CA LYS A 153 18.60 -4.43 28.09
C LYS A 153 17.79 -4.58 26.80
N ARG A 154 16.70 -5.35 26.83
CA ARG A 154 15.79 -5.51 25.67
C ARG A 154 15.15 -4.17 25.30
N LEU A 155 14.61 -3.44 26.27
CA LEU A 155 13.99 -2.14 26.03
C LEU A 155 14.99 -1.11 25.48
N GLU A 156 16.20 -1.06 26.05
CA GLU A 156 17.26 -0.18 25.53
C GLU A 156 17.69 -0.54 24.11
N ASN A 157 17.79 -1.83 23.79
CA ASN A 157 18.12 -2.27 22.44
C ASN A 157 17.03 -1.90 21.44
N GLN A 158 15.76 -2.04 21.82
CA GLN A 158 14.61 -1.62 20.99
C GLN A 158 14.61 -0.11 20.76
N GLU A 159 14.84 0.68 21.80
CA GLU A 159 14.95 2.14 21.72
C GLU A 159 16.11 2.56 20.80
N ARG A 160 17.30 1.98 20.99
CA ARG A 160 18.47 2.22 20.11
C ARG A 160 18.18 1.83 18.66
N ALA A 161 17.51 0.70 18.42
CA ALA A 161 17.15 0.27 17.08
C ALA A 161 16.16 1.24 16.41
N ARG A 162 15.15 1.71 17.14
CA ARG A 162 14.20 2.72 16.65
C ARG A 162 14.91 4.01 16.26
N LEU A 163 15.71 4.58 17.17
CA LEU A 163 16.46 5.82 16.92
C LEU A 163 17.39 5.69 15.71
N ASN A 164 18.07 4.55 15.56
CA ASN A 164 18.91 4.32 14.38
C ASN A 164 18.09 4.30 13.07
N GLN A 165 16.89 3.72 13.08
CA GLN A 165 16.01 3.72 11.91
C GLN A 165 15.47 5.12 11.61
N GLU A 166 15.10 5.88 12.64
CA GLU A 166 14.63 7.25 12.53
C GLU A 166 15.71 8.16 11.92
N GLN A 167 16.95 8.09 12.43
CA GLN A 167 18.10 8.81 11.87
C GLN A 167 18.41 8.41 10.42
N GLN A 168 18.27 7.12 10.08
CA GLN A 168 18.43 6.67 8.69
C GLN A 168 17.37 7.28 7.77
N ARG A 169 16.11 7.26 8.21
CA ARG A 169 15.00 7.86 7.46
C ARG A 169 15.17 9.37 7.33
N GLU A 170 15.56 10.06 8.39
CA GLU A 170 15.82 11.50 8.37
C GLU A 170 16.91 11.86 7.37
N ARG A 171 18.05 11.14 7.37
CA ARG A 171 19.12 11.32 6.38
C ARG A 171 18.63 11.10 4.94
N GLU A 172 17.82 10.07 4.71
CA GLU A 172 17.24 9.84 3.38
C GLU A 172 16.29 10.96 2.95
N LEU A 173 15.48 11.48 3.87
CA LEU A 173 14.59 12.61 3.62
C LEU A 173 15.38 13.89 3.34
N GLN A 174 16.45 14.16 4.08
CA GLN A 174 17.35 15.30 3.85
C GLN A 174 17.98 15.24 2.46
N LEU A 175 18.53 14.09 2.06
CA LEU A 175 19.08 13.90 0.73
C LEU A 175 18.03 14.12 -0.37
N LYS A 176 16.80 13.62 -0.17
CA LYS A 176 15.69 13.84 -1.11
C LYS A 176 15.29 15.32 -1.19
N ARG A 177 15.36 16.07 -0.09
CA ARG A 177 15.06 17.52 -0.07
C ARG A 177 16.11 18.29 -0.84
N GLN A 178 17.40 18.06 -0.56
CA GLN A 178 18.51 18.68 -1.29
C GLN A 178 18.43 18.40 -2.80
N GLN A 179 18.06 17.18 -3.18
CA GLN A 179 17.83 16.84 -4.59
C GLN A 179 16.74 17.69 -5.24
N ARG A 180 15.61 17.86 -4.53
CA ARG A 180 14.48 18.64 -5.04
C ARG A 180 14.86 20.11 -5.17
N GLU A 181 15.62 20.64 -4.23
CA GLU A 181 16.13 22.01 -4.27
C GLU A 181 17.05 22.21 -5.48
N GLN A 182 18.02 21.32 -5.71
CA GLN A 182 18.88 21.35 -6.90
C GLN A 182 18.06 21.30 -8.20
N THR A 183 17.09 20.39 -8.30
CA THR A 183 16.21 20.31 -9.47
C THR A 183 15.36 21.56 -9.64
N HIS A 184 14.90 22.18 -8.56
CA HIS A 184 14.20 23.47 -8.61
C HIS A 184 15.11 24.60 -9.13
N HIS A 185 16.41 24.54 -8.87
CA HIS A 185 17.40 25.46 -9.45
C HIS A 185 17.75 25.16 -10.93
N GLY A 186 17.22 24.08 -11.52
CA GLY A 186 17.45 23.69 -12.91
C GLY A 186 18.52 22.61 -13.09
N ASP A 187 19.13 22.12 -12.01
CA ASP A 187 20.10 21.03 -12.08
C ASP A 187 19.42 19.68 -12.35
N GLN A 188 20.13 18.78 -13.03
CA GLN A 188 19.63 17.44 -13.30
C GLN A 188 19.54 16.60 -12.01
N PRO A 189 18.42 15.88 -11.78
CA PRO A 189 18.26 15.03 -10.59
C PRO A 189 19.25 13.86 -10.62
N PHE A 190 20.12 13.79 -9.61
CA PHE A 190 21.18 12.80 -9.45
C PHE A 190 20.95 11.83 -8.28
N PHE A 191 20.56 10.59 -8.58
CA PHE A 191 20.34 9.58 -7.53
C PHE A 191 21.62 8.83 -7.16
N LEU A 192 22.10 9.03 -5.93
CA LEU A 192 23.24 8.27 -5.39
C LEU A 192 23.00 6.75 -5.42
N LYS A 193 23.99 6.01 -5.94
CA LYS A 193 23.99 4.54 -5.91
C LYS A 193 23.99 4.03 -4.47
N LYS A 194 23.42 2.82 -4.25
CA LYS A 194 23.37 2.18 -2.93
C LYS A 194 24.78 1.98 -2.32
N SER A 195 25.79 1.73 -3.15
CA SER A 195 27.20 1.63 -2.73
C SER A 195 27.72 2.95 -2.15
N ASP A 196 27.40 4.06 -2.80
CA ASP A 196 27.94 5.37 -2.43
C ASP A 196 27.23 5.90 -1.18
N LYS A 197 25.92 5.67 -1.06
CA LYS A 197 25.18 5.88 0.21
C LYS A 197 25.83 5.14 1.39
N LYS A 198 26.27 3.89 1.17
CA LYS A 198 26.97 3.11 2.21
C LYS A 198 28.34 3.69 2.56
N LYS A 199 29.09 4.21 1.58
CA LYS A 199 30.38 4.87 1.80
C LYS A 199 30.20 6.15 2.62
N LEU A 200 29.21 6.99 2.27
CA LEU A 200 28.87 8.21 3.01
C LEU A 200 28.52 7.88 4.47
N HIS A 201 27.62 6.92 4.69
CA HIS A 201 27.27 6.47 6.04
C HIS A 201 28.47 5.90 6.82
N LEU A 202 29.40 5.20 6.14
CA LEU A 202 30.61 4.68 6.77
C LEU A 202 31.58 5.81 7.14
N ALA A 203 31.69 6.84 6.31
CA ALA A 203 32.50 8.03 6.57
C ALA A 203 31.94 8.83 7.77
N GLU A 204 30.63 9.08 7.80
CA GLU A 204 29.95 9.72 8.94
C GLU A 204 30.21 8.94 10.24
N LYS A 205 29.97 7.62 10.22
CA LYS A 205 30.24 6.75 11.37
C LYS A 205 31.70 6.77 11.80
N TYR A 206 32.64 6.88 10.85
CA TYR A 206 34.07 6.99 11.17
C TYR A 206 34.37 8.30 11.88
N LEU A 207 33.80 9.41 11.43
CA LEU A 207 33.93 10.72 12.08
C LEU A 207 33.34 10.70 13.49
N ASP A 208 32.17 10.10 13.70
CA ASP A 208 31.56 9.96 15.02
C ASP A 208 32.41 9.11 15.98
N LEU A 209 33.00 8.02 15.47
CA LEU A 209 33.92 7.18 16.24
C LEU A 209 35.23 7.90 16.56
N LYS A 210 35.73 8.73 15.65
CA LYS A 210 36.92 9.57 15.86
C LYS A 210 36.64 10.63 16.92
N LYS A 211 35.51 11.35 16.81
CA LYS A 211 35.04 12.35 17.79
C LYS A 211 34.86 11.74 19.19
N SER A 212 34.31 10.53 19.27
CA SER A 212 34.09 9.84 20.56
C SER A 212 35.32 9.14 21.13
N GLY A 213 36.47 9.16 20.44
CA GLY A 213 37.71 8.48 20.85
C GLY A 213 37.64 6.94 20.82
N LYS A 214 36.57 6.35 20.29
CA LYS A 214 36.34 4.89 20.28
C LYS A 214 36.81 4.21 19.00
N LEU A 215 37.43 4.97 18.08
CA LEU A 215 37.84 4.51 16.77
C LEU A 215 38.84 3.35 16.83
N GLU A 216 39.93 3.49 17.59
CA GLU A 216 40.97 2.44 17.66
C GLU A 216 40.45 1.11 18.20
N ASN A 217 39.59 1.16 19.23
CA ASN A 217 38.93 -0.03 19.78
C ASN A 217 37.98 -0.67 18.75
N PHE A 218 37.26 0.14 17.97
CA PHE A 218 36.42 -0.36 16.90
C PHE A 218 37.25 -1.03 15.79
N LEU A 219 38.34 -0.40 15.37
CA LEU A 219 39.25 -0.93 14.35
C LEU A 219 39.95 -2.21 14.83
N SER A 220 40.43 -2.26 16.08
CA SER A 220 41.05 -3.47 16.64
C SER A 220 40.07 -4.64 16.69
N LYS A 221 38.83 -4.41 17.14
CA LYS A 221 37.75 -5.41 17.11
C LYS A 221 37.42 -5.85 15.68
N LYS A 222 37.41 -4.93 14.72
CA LYS A 222 37.15 -5.23 13.30
C LYS A 222 38.29 -6.05 12.68
N ARG A 223 39.56 -5.68 12.95
CA ARG A 223 40.77 -6.44 12.56
C ARG A 223 40.70 -7.87 13.11
N LYS A 224 40.39 -8.04 14.41
CA LYS A 224 40.25 -9.36 15.05
C LYS A 224 39.15 -10.21 14.40
N ARG A 225 37.97 -9.62 14.12
CA ARG A 225 36.87 -10.34 13.46
C ARG A 225 37.21 -10.74 12.02
N ASN A 226 37.90 -9.88 11.28
CA ASN A 226 38.36 -10.19 9.93
C ASN A 226 39.40 -11.31 9.95
N ALA A 227 40.42 -11.22 10.80
CA ALA A 227 41.43 -12.27 10.96
C ALA A 227 40.82 -13.64 11.28
N VAL A 228 39.78 -13.70 12.13
CA VAL A 228 39.06 -14.97 12.41
C VAL A 228 38.33 -15.50 11.17
N LYS A 229 37.75 -14.63 10.34
CA LYS A 229 37.10 -15.03 9.09
C LYS A 229 38.11 -15.49 8.05
N ASP A 230 39.24 -14.79 7.93
CA ASP A 230 40.29 -15.11 6.98
C ASP A 230 40.97 -16.42 7.37
N ARG A 231 41.19 -16.66 8.68
CA ARG A 231 41.67 -17.96 9.20
C ARG A 231 40.77 -19.13 8.83
N ARG A 232 39.44 -18.93 8.70
CA ARG A 232 38.53 -20.00 8.25
C ARG A 232 38.69 -20.34 6.77
N LYS A 233 39.19 -19.39 5.96
CA LYS A 233 39.44 -19.58 4.53
C LYS A 233 40.82 -20.17 4.25
N LEU A 234 41.74 -20.07 5.20
CA LEU A 234 43.05 -20.69 5.09
C LEU A 234 42.95 -22.20 5.34
N PRO A 235 43.72 -23.03 4.59
CA PRO A 235 43.84 -24.45 4.89
C PRO A 235 44.24 -24.66 6.35
N LYS A 236 43.56 -25.58 7.04
CA LYS A 236 43.96 -25.98 8.39
C LYS A 236 45.32 -26.65 8.28
N GLN A 237 46.38 -25.97 8.71
CA GLN A 237 47.66 -26.63 8.88
C GLN A 237 47.47 -27.74 9.93
N LEU A 238 47.43 -28.98 9.46
CA LEU A 238 47.57 -30.16 10.32
C LEU A 238 48.95 -30.01 10.93
N GLN A 239 49.02 -29.62 12.20
CA GLN A 239 50.27 -29.72 12.92
C GLN A 239 50.61 -31.21 12.99
N HIS A 240 51.51 -31.66 12.10
CA HIS A 240 52.20 -32.92 12.29
C HIS A 240 52.81 -32.84 13.69
N LYS A 241 52.24 -33.60 14.62
CA LYS A 241 52.84 -33.84 15.92
C LYS A 241 54.22 -34.40 15.62
N LYS A 242 55.26 -33.58 15.74
CA LYS A 242 56.61 -34.08 15.99
C LYS A 242 56.51 -34.74 17.37
N THR A 243 56.11 -36.01 17.37
CA THR A 243 56.27 -36.87 18.53
C THR A 243 57.76 -36.92 18.79
N SER A 244 58.18 -36.24 19.84
CA SER A 244 59.50 -36.38 20.43
C SER A 244 59.80 -37.87 20.52
N GLN A 245 60.84 -38.31 19.82
CA GLN A 245 61.46 -39.59 20.11
C GLN A 245 62.25 -39.41 21.41
N ASP A 246 61.56 -39.51 22.53
CA ASP A 246 62.17 -39.70 23.86
C ASP A 246 61.87 -41.12 24.30
N THR A 247 62.60 -42.08 23.72
CA THR A 247 62.81 -43.42 24.28
C THR A 247 64.13 -43.97 23.73
N GLN A 248 64.98 -44.50 24.63
CA GLN A 248 66.32 -45.11 24.47
C GLN A 248 67.45 -44.09 24.75
N PHE A 249 68.28 -44.18 25.80
CA PHE A 249 68.76 -45.29 26.64
C PHE A 249 68.80 -44.90 28.12
#